data_AF-W5SSZ3-F1
#
_entry.id   AF-W5SSZ3-F1
#
_cell.length_a   1.000
_cell.length_b   1.000
_cell.length_c   1.000
_cell.angle_alpha   90.00
_cell.angle_beta   90.00
_cell.angle_gamma   90.00
#
_symmetry.space_group_name_H-M   'P 1'
#
loop_
_entity.id
_entity.type
_entity.pdbx_description
1 polymer ?
#
loop_
_entity_poly.entity_id
_entity_poly.type
_entity_poly.pdbx_seq_one_letter_code
_entity_poly.pdbx_strand_id
1 'polypeptide(L)'
;MQLLCTGLDRGNLFIIIGNEAINCVINKDDNFISAVMTEVSRLEREVNNIAKSLKSNSDIDIENIDLDELSVIIEDFLKNSFVYQELCDMDFKFDFLEFIKSSHLEIDEDENLNLKRHLEKIIALQSEIDKVEETTKKAHALELSRLTKPIKDKLKFQIDALMKEFSLNEHINYDFDGNLFHLDMSRRAIKDRFKFLSSVMDFTFSSNSNVVNDWSTPILNAV
;
A
#
# COMPACT_ATOMS: atom_id res chain seq x y z
N MET A 1 10.54 13.10 8.77
CA MET A 1 10.49 14.57 8.58
C MET A 1 9.86 15.33 9.74
N GLN A 2 8.56 15.15 10.07
CA GLN A 2 7.92 15.90 11.17
C GLN A 2 8.68 15.78 12.51
N LEU A 3 9.13 14.58 12.88
CA LEU A 3 9.93 14.35 14.09
C LEU A 3 11.29 15.07 14.07
N LEU A 4 11.93 15.19 12.90
CA LEU A 4 13.14 15.99 12.73
C LEU A 4 12.84 17.48 12.97
N CYS A 5 11.83 18.04 12.30
CA CYS A 5 11.54 19.47 12.36
C CYS A 5 11.04 19.94 13.74
N THR A 6 10.35 19.05 14.47
CA THR A 6 9.80 19.35 15.79
C THR A 6 10.76 19.02 16.93
N GLY A 7 11.82 18.25 16.67
CA GLY A 7 12.74 17.74 17.68
C GLY A 7 12.14 16.69 18.61
N LEU A 8 10.97 16.13 18.26
CA LEU A 8 10.32 15.09 19.05
C LEU A 8 10.93 13.71 18.78
N ASP A 9 11.09 12.92 19.83
CA ASP A 9 11.66 11.55 19.72
C ASP A 9 10.64 10.49 19.29
N ARG A 10 9.34 10.82 19.28
CA ARG A 10 8.27 9.92 18.87
C ARG A 10 7.06 10.68 18.35
N GLY A 11 6.29 10.05 17.47
CA GLY A 11 5.02 10.56 16.96
C GLY A 11 3.96 9.47 16.96
N ASN A 12 2.71 9.86 17.17
CA ASN A 12 1.58 8.95 16.98
C ASN A 12 1.08 9.10 15.55
N LEU A 13 1.22 8.04 14.76
CA LEU A 13 0.60 7.93 13.46
C LEU A 13 -0.77 7.26 13.63
N PHE A 14 -1.81 8.03 13.34
CA PHE A 14 -3.17 7.53 13.25
C PHE A 14 -3.50 7.29 11.79
N ILE A 15 -3.68 6.04 11.40
CA ILE A 15 -4.08 5.66 10.04
C ILE A 15 -5.52 5.16 10.11
N ILE A 16 -6.38 5.67 9.25
CA ILE A 16 -7.72 5.11 9.06
C ILE A 16 -7.67 4.21 7.83
N ILE A 17 -7.89 2.91 8.02
CA ILE A 17 -7.98 1.94 6.92
C ILE A 17 -9.40 1.36 6.92
N GLY A 18 -10.24 1.87 6.01
CA GLY A 18 -11.68 1.62 6.01
C GLY A 18 -12.36 2.38 7.15
N ASN A 19 -13.08 1.65 8.03
CA ASN A 19 -13.77 2.25 9.18
C ASN A 19 -12.97 2.14 10.50
N GLU A 20 -11.72 1.66 10.45
CA GLU A 20 -10.91 1.46 11.65
C GLU A 20 -9.74 2.43 11.73
N ALA A 21 -9.49 2.93 12.94
CA ALA A 21 -8.30 3.69 13.28
C ALA A 21 -7.22 2.76 13.84
N ILE A 22 -6.05 2.77 13.21
CA ILE A 22 -4.83 2.13 13.70
C ILE A 22 -3.96 3.23 14.30
N ASN A 23 -3.64 3.10 15.59
CA ASN A 23 -2.69 3.99 16.26
C ASN A 23 -1.33 3.30 16.32
N CYS A 24 -0.34 3.86 15.64
CA CYS A 24 1.04 3.40 15.65
C CYS A 24 1.92 4.46 16.32
N VAL A 25 2.68 4.07 17.34
CA VAL A 25 3.77 4.91 17.84
C VAL A 25 4.98 4.71 16.94
N ILE A 26 5.43 5.78 16.30
CA ILE A 26 6.64 5.81 15.48
C ILE A 26 7.73 6.48 16.30
N ASN A 27 8.81 5.76 16.54
CA ASN A 27 10.01 6.34 17.14
C ASN A 27 10.81 7.08 16.07
N LYS A 28 11.49 8.14 16.48
CA LYS A 28 12.44 8.86 15.63
C LYS A 28 13.59 7.91 15.24
N ASP A 29 13.83 7.80 13.94
CA ASP A 29 14.94 7.04 13.38
C ASP A 29 15.90 8.02 12.67
N ASP A 30 17.02 8.32 13.32
CA ASP A 30 17.98 9.29 12.82
C ASP A 30 18.71 8.81 11.55
N ASN A 31 18.83 7.49 11.35
CA ASN A 31 19.44 6.94 10.14
C ASN A 31 18.49 7.12 8.95
N PHE A 32 17.22 6.76 9.12
CA PHE A 32 16.20 6.96 8.10
C PHE A 32 16.01 8.45 7.79
N ILE A 33 15.99 9.30 8.81
CA ILE A 33 15.93 10.76 8.63
C ILE A 33 17.12 11.27 7.82
N SER A 34 18.34 10.78 8.09
CA SER A 34 19.53 11.19 7.35
C SER A 34 19.47 10.80 5.88
N ALA A 35 18.94 9.60 5.57
CA ALA A 35 18.69 9.18 4.19
C ALA A 35 17.69 10.10 3.49
N VAL A 36 16.55 10.41 4.13
CA VAL A 36 15.55 11.33 3.58
C VAL A 36 16.13 12.74 3.37
N MET A 37 16.94 13.25 4.30
CA MET A 37 17.56 14.58 4.17
C MET A 37 18.57 14.66 3.02
N THR A 38 19.19 13.53 2.65
CA THR A 38 20.07 13.47 1.46
C THR A 38 19.28 13.73 0.19
N GLU A 39 18.09 13.11 0.07
CA GLU A 39 17.19 13.32 -1.07
C GLU A 39 16.56 14.71 -1.08
N VAL A 40 16.17 15.24 0.08
CA VAL A 40 15.72 16.65 0.20
C VAL A 40 16.79 17.62 -0.29
N SER A 41 18.06 17.37 0.04
CA SER A 41 19.18 18.22 -0.40
C SER A 41 19.41 18.12 -1.92
N ARG A 42 19.23 16.93 -2.51
CA ARG A 42 19.27 16.75 -3.97
C ARG A 42 18.15 17.56 -4.66
N LEU A 43 16.93 17.49 -4.13
CA LEU A 43 15.78 18.24 -4.61
C LEU A 43 15.99 19.76 -4.52
N GLU A 44 16.48 20.25 -3.39
CA GLU A 44 16.77 21.68 -3.20
C GLU A 44 17.81 22.20 -4.21
N ARG A 45 18.86 21.40 -4.47
CA ARG A 45 19.86 21.72 -5.49
C ARG A 45 19.21 21.83 -6.87
N GLU A 46 18.28 20.94 -7.19
CA GLU A 46 17.63 20.93 -8.49
C GLU A 46 16.67 22.10 -8.69
N VAL A 47 15.87 22.44 -7.68
CA VAL A 47 15.04 23.65 -7.70
C VAL A 47 15.89 24.90 -7.93
N ASN A 48 17.05 24.98 -7.26
CA ASN A 48 18.00 26.07 -7.47
C ASN A 48 18.59 26.11 -8.89
N ASN A 49 18.83 24.95 -9.50
CA ASN A 49 19.29 24.87 -10.89
C ASN A 49 18.21 25.39 -11.85
N ILE A 50 16.96 24.93 -11.71
CA ILE A 50 15.83 25.37 -12.54
C ILE A 50 15.63 26.88 -12.40
N ALA A 51 15.63 27.41 -11.17
CA ALA A 51 15.47 28.84 -10.92
C ALA A 51 16.59 29.68 -11.55
N LYS A 52 17.84 29.20 -11.55
CA LYS A 52 18.96 29.85 -12.24
C LYS A 52 18.79 29.82 -13.74
N SER A 53 18.41 28.68 -14.30
CA SER A 53 18.17 28.50 -15.74
C SER A 53 17.09 29.46 -16.24
N LEU A 54 15.96 29.55 -15.52
CA LEU A 54 14.88 30.49 -15.81
C LEU A 54 15.39 31.93 -15.84
N LYS A 55 16.08 32.38 -14.78
CA LYS A 55 16.61 33.76 -14.69
C LYS A 55 17.65 34.10 -15.75
N SER A 56 18.40 33.10 -16.21
CA SER A 56 19.46 33.31 -17.22
C SER A 56 18.95 33.26 -18.66
N ASN A 57 17.73 32.77 -18.88
CA ASN A 57 17.17 32.65 -20.22
C ASN A 57 16.57 34.00 -20.65
N SER A 58 17.24 34.68 -21.57
CA SER A 58 16.83 35.99 -22.10
C SER A 58 15.52 35.95 -22.88
N ASP A 59 15.07 34.78 -23.32
CA ASP A 59 13.84 34.61 -24.09
C ASP A 59 12.60 34.51 -23.19
N ILE A 60 12.79 34.40 -21.86
CA ILE A 60 11.70 34.31 -20.88
C ILE A 60 11.62 35.62 -20.11
N ASP A 61 10.60 36.42 -20.38
CA ASP A 61 10.31 37.63 -19.61
C ASP A 61 9.55 37.28 -18.32
N ILE A 62 10.30 36.83 -17.30
CA ILE A 62 9.74 36.43 -16.00
C ILE A 62 8.93 37.55 -15.33
N GLU A 63 9.23 38.82 -15.61
CA GLU A 63 8.55 39.95 -14.96
C GLU A 63 7.13 40.16 -15.51
N ASN A 64 6.89 39.83 -16.78
CA ASN A 64 5.63 40.10 -17.47
C ASN A 64 4.90 38.84 -17.99
N ILE A 65 5.49 37.66 -17.83
CA ILE A 65 4.87 36.38 -18.23
C ILE A 65 3.58 36.11 -17.43
N ASP A 66 2.58 35.54 -18.11
CA ASP A 66 1.38 35.06 -17.46
C ASP A 66 1.65 33.81 -16.61
N LEU A 67 0.89 33.62 -15.53
CA LEU A 67 1.11 32.51 -14.60
C LEU A 67 0.87 31.14 -15.25
N ASP A 68 -0.06 31.01 -16.18
CA ASP A 68 -0.33 29.75 -16.87
C ASP A 68 0.84 29.39 -17.79
N GLU A 69 1.37 30.38 -18.52
CA GLU A 69 2.54 30.21 -19.39
C GLU A 69 3.80 29.88 -18.57
N LEU A 70 4.03 30.59 -17.45
CA LEU A 70 5.13 30.29 -16.53
C LEU A 70 5.02 28.88 -15.94
N SER A 71 3.81 28.43 -15.63
CA SER A 71 3.57 27.07 -15.13
C SER A 71 3.98 26.01 -16.14
N VAL A 72 3.64 26.20 -17.43
CA VAL A 72 4.03 25.28 -18.51
C VAL A 72 5.56 25.23 -18.66
N ILE A 73 6.23 26.39 -18.62
CA ILE A 73 7.69 26.45 -18.71
C ILE A 73 8.34 25.71 -17.53
N ILE A 74 7.88 25.96 -16.30
CA ILE A 74 8.41 25.28 -15.11
C ILE A 74 8.17 23.77 -15.22
N GLU A 75 7.01 23.34 -15.70
CA GLU A 75 6.69 21.93 -15.91
C GLU A 75 7.64 21.28 -16.92
N ASP A 76 7.98 21.97 -18.02
CA ASP A 76 8.97 21.48 -18.99
C ASP A 76 10.37 21.36 -18.38
N PHE A 77 10.79 22.31 -17.55
CA PHE A 77 12.06 22.18 -16.81
C PHE A 77 12.04 20.99 -15.84
N LEU A 78 10.92 20.78 -15.13
CA LEU A 78 10.76 19.65 -14.22
C LEU A 78 10.77 18.31 -14.98
N LYS A 79 10.03 18.18 -16.09
CA LYS A 79 10.04 16.96 -16.92
C LYS A 79 11.42 16.60 -17.46
N ASN A 80 12.25 17.61 -17.72
CA ASN A 80 13.63 17.43 -18.17
C ASN A 80 14.63 17.22 -17.02
N SER A 81 14.21 17.37 -15.77
CA SER A 81 15.05 17.14 -14.60
C SER A 81 15.26 15.65 -14.36
N PHE A 82 16.52 15.23 -14.31
CA PHE A 82 16.87 13.85 -13.94
C PHE A 82 16.35 13.48 -12.55
N VAL A 83 16.35 14.43 -11.60
CA VAL A 83 15.85 14.18 -10.23
C VAL A 83 14.34 13.97 -10.24
N TYR A 84 13.60 14.73 -11.05
CA TYR A 84 12.16 14.58 -11.17
C TYR A 84 11.79 13.26 -11.86
N GLN A 85 12.51 12.88 -12.92
CA GLN A 85 12.31 11.60 -13.60
C GLN A 85 12.54 10.42 -12.65
N GLU A 86 13.63 10.45 -11.87
CA GLU A 86 13.91 9.42 -10.86
C GLU A 86 12.81 9.35 -9.78
N LEU A 87 12.25 10.49 -9.36
CA LEU A 87 11.13 10.53 -8.42
C LEU A 87 9.83 10.00 -9.03
N CYS A 88 9.57 10.26 -10.31
CA CYS A 88 8.40 9.74 -11.02
C CYS A 88 8.44 8.22 -11.19
N ASP A 89 9.64 7.65 -11.27
CA ASP A 89 9.84 6.21 -11.40
C ASP A 89 9.70 5.47 -10.05
N MET A 90 9.67 6.18 -8.92
CA MET A 90 9.48 5.55 -7.61
C MET A 90 8.03 5.14 -7.37
N ASP A 91 7.83 3.87 -7.04
CA ASP A 91 6.55 3.36 -6.55
C ASP A 91 6.44 3.60 -5.05
N PHE A 92 6.13 4.84 -4.67
CA PHE A 92 5.98 5.24 -3.27
C PHE A 92 4.97 4.38 -2.50
N LYS A 93 4.02 3.75 -3.21
CA LYS A 93 3.07 2.81 -2.60
C LYS A 93 3.79 1.52 -2.25
N PHE A 94 4.53 0.93 -3.19
CA PHE A 94 5.36 -0.26 -2.93
C PHE A 94 6.37 0.01 -1.81
N ASP A 95 7.09 1.13 -1.86
CA ASP A 95 8.11 1.49 -0.86
C ASP A 95 7.50 1.68 0.54
N PHE A 96 6.31 2.28 0.62
CA PHE A 96 5.58 2.41 1.88
C PHE A 96 5.11 1.06 2.40
N LEU A 97 4.70 0.15 1.52
CA LEU A 97 4.31 -1.21 1.89
C LEU A 97 5.51 -2.06 2.33
N GLU A 98 6.68 -1.89 1.72
CA GLU A 98 7.94 -2.50 2.15
C GLU A 98 8.39 -1.95 3.52
N PHE A 99 8.20 -0.64 3.75
CA PHE A 99 8.42 -0.01 5.05
C PHE A 99 7.53 -0.61 6.15
N ILE A 100 6.28 -0.98 5.82
CA ILE A 100 5.43 -1.78 6.69
C ILE A 100 5.97 -3.22 6.68
N LYS A 101 7.01 -3.49 7.47
CA LYS A 101 7.66 -4.80 7.62
C LYS A 101 6.69 -5.97 7.39
N SER A 102 6.78 -6.57 6.21
CA SER A 102 6.11 -7.82 5.86
C SER A 102 7.15 -8.95 5.90
N SER A 103 6.72 -10.13 6.32
CA SER A 103 7.55 -11.33 6.21
C SER A 103 7.15 -12.07 4.94
N HIS A 104 8.12 -12.33 4.06
CA HIS A 104 7.93 -13.28 2.98
C HIS A 104 7.80 -14.69 3.54
N LEU A 105 6.85 -15.45 3.00
CA LEU A 105 6.68 -16.86 3.31
C LEU A 105 7.57 -17.69 2.37
N GLU A 106 8.51 -18.43 2.93
CA GLU A 106 9.26 -19.44 2.19
C GLU A 106 8.47 -20.76 2.22
N ILE A 107 7.70 -21.01 1.16
CA ILE A 107 6.84 -22.19 1.02
C ILE A 107 6.93 -22.76 -0.40
N ASP A 108 6.67 -24.06 -0.55
CA ASP A 108 6.73 -24.73 -1.86
C ASP A 108 5.48 -24.48 -2.73
N GLU A 109 5.46 -25.03 -3.95
CA GLU A 109 4.36 -24.81 -4.91
C GLU A 109 3.02 -25.43 -4.45
N ASP A 110 3.06 -26.57 -3.75
CA ASP A 110 1.88 -27.24 -3.21
C ASP A 110 1.33 -26.47 -2.00
N GLU A 111 2.23 -26.03 -1.11
CA GLU A 111 1.92 -25.16 0.03
C GLU A 111 1.39 -23.80 -0.43
N ASN A 112 1.93 -23.23 -1.50
CA ASN A 112 1.42 -22.00 -2.12
C ASN A 112 -0.03 -22.16 -2.59
N LEU A 113 -0.32 -23.21 -3.34
CA LEU A 113 -1.69 -23.48 -3.80
C LEU A 113 -2.64 -23.73 -2.63
N ASN A 114 -2.14 -24.37 -1.57
CA ASN A 114 -2.93 -24.60 -0.37
C ASN A 114 -3.20 -23.29 0.40
N LEU A 115 -2.20 -22.42 0.55
CA LEU A 115 -2.33 -21.09 1.16
C LEU A 115 -3.40 -20.28 0.44
N LYS A 116 -3.35 -20.25 -0.91
CA LYS A 116 -4.38 -19.61 -1.74
C LYS A 116 -5.79 -20.07 -1.39
N ARG A 117 -6.00 -21.39 -1.32
CA ARG A 117 -7.31 -21.96 -0.96
C ARG A 117 -7.76 -21.56 0.45
N HIS A 118 -6.85 -21.45 1.41
CA HIS A 118 -7.18 -20.97 2.76
C HIS A 118 -7.63 -19.51 2.74
N LEU A 119 -6.88 -18.64 2.05
CA LEU A 119 -7.20 -17.21 1.94
C LEU A 119 -8.55 -17.00 1.23
N GLU A 120 -8.82 -17.72 0.13
CA GLU A 120 -10.11 -17.68 -0.58
C GLU A 120 -11.29 -18.05 0.33
N LYS A 121 -11.15 -19.13 1.12
CA LYS A 121 -12.20 -19.56 2.07
C LYS A 121 -12.46 -18.51 3.14
N ILE A 122 -11.40 -17.91 3.67
CA ILE A 122 -11.52 -16.84 4.68
C ILE A 122 -12.30 -15.66 4.11
N ILE A 123 -11.93 -15.19 2.91
CA ILE A 123 -12.60 -14.08 2.21
C ILE A 123 -14.07 -14.41 1.94
N ALA A 124 -14.37 -15.62 1.46
CA ALA A 124 -15.74 -16.05 1.19
C ALA A 124 -16.60 -16.04 2.47
N LEU A 125 -16.05 -16.53 3.59
CA LEU A 125 -16.74 -16.55 4.88
C LEU A 125 -16.94 -15.14 5.45
N GLN A 126 -15.96 -14.24 5.31
CA GLN A 126 -16.11 -12.83 5.70
C GLN A 126 -17.23 -12.16 4.87
N SER A 127 -17.26 -12.39 3.56
CA SER A 127 -18.33 -11.87 2.68
C SER A 127 -19.70 -12.47 3.01
N GLU A 128 -19.78 -13.75 3.40
CA GLU A 128 -21.03 -14.37 3.84
C GLU A 128 -21.55 -13.72 5.13
N ILE A 129 -20.65 -13.45 6.09
CA ILE A 129 -21.00 -12.70 7.31
C ILE A 129 -21.52 -11.31 6.95
N ASP A 130 -20.84 -10.58 6.06
CA ASP A 130 -21.27 -9.26 5.59
C ASP A 130 -22.67 -9.29 4.97
N LYS A 131 -22.92 -10.26 4.08
CA LYS A 131 -24.23 -10.43 3.44
C LYS A 131 -25.33 -10.72 4.45
N VAL A 132 -25.07 -11.59 5.43
CA VAL A 132 -26.04 -11.89 6.49
C VAL A 132 -26.28 -10.65 7.36
N GLU A 133 -25.24 -9.92 7.75
CA GLU A 133 -25.34 -8.67 8.52
C GLU A 133 -26.14 -7.60 7.77
N GLU A 134 -25.92 -7.45 6.46
CA GLU A 134 -26.60 -6.51 5.58
C GLU A 134 -28.07 -6.86 5.35
N THR A 135 -28.36 -8.11 4.98
CA THR A 135 -29.74 -8.59 4.72
C THR A 135 -30.60 -8.66 5.97
N THR A 136 -29.96 -8.82 7.13
CA THR A 136 -30.60 -8.97 8.44
C THR A 136 -30.58 -7.67 9.25
N LYS A 137 -30.34 -6.52 8.60
CA LYS A 137 -30.24 -5.16 9.17
C LYS A 137 -31.34 -4.72 10.17
N LYS A 138 -32.43 -5.49 10.30
CA LYS A 138 -33.59 -5.22 11.17
C LYS A 138 -33.91 -6.32 12.21
N ALA A 139 -33.14 -7.41 12.28
CA ALA A 139 -33.44 -8.46 13.26
C ALA A 139 -32.94 -8.12 14.67
N HIS A 140 -33.58 -8.70 15.68
CA HIS A 140 -33.09 -8.62 17.05
C HIS A 140 -31.67 -9.22 17.13
N ALA A 141 -30.78 -8.62 17.91
CA ALA A 141 -29.37 -9.01 18.00
C ALA A 141 -29.15 -10.52 18.25
N LEU A 142 -30.08 -11.17 18.95
CA LEU A 142 -30.07 -12.61 19.21
C LEU A 142 -30.23 -13.46 17.93
N GLU A 143 -31.06 -13.01 16.99
CA GLU A 143 -31.31 -13.72 15.73
C GLU A 143 -30.11 -13.56 14.77
N LEU A 144 -29.55 -12.35 14.67
CA LEU A 144 -28.31 -12.11 13.94
C LEU A 144 -27.15 -12.94 14.50
N SER A 145 -27.05 -13.04 15.83
CA SER A 145 -26.05 -13.90 16.48
C SER A 145 -26.25 -15.37 16.11
N ARG A 146 -27.49 -15.88 16.14
CA ARG A 146 -27.81 -17.26 15.77
C ARG A 146 -27.42 -17.58 14.33
N LEU A 147 -27.68 -16.66 13.40
CA LEU A 147 -27.39 -16.84 11.97
C LEU A 147 -25.89 -16.72 11.65
N THR A 148 -25.19 -15.77 12.26
CA THR A 148 -23.76 -15.55 11.98
C THR A 148 -22.84 -16.51 12.75
N LYS A 149 -23.25 -17.05 13.89
CA LYS A 149 -22.44 -17.97 14.72
C LYS A 149 -21.84 -19.14 13.94
N PRO A 150 -22.58 -19.96 13.17
CA PRO A 150 -21.98 -21.09 12.46
C PRO A 150 -20.95 -20.66 11.41
N ILE A 151 -21.13 -19.50 10.77
CA ILE A 151 -20.19 -18.96 9.80
C ILE A 151 -18.93 -18.44 10.52
N LYS A 152 -19.12 -17.76 11.66
CA LYS A 152 -18.04 -17.27 12.54
C LYS A 152 -17.19 -18.41 13.11
N ASP A 153 -17.82 -19.53 13.49
CA ASP A 153 -17.11 -20.73 13.97
C ASP A 153 -16.27 -21.37 12.86
N LYS A 154 -16.81 -21.44 11.62
CA LYS A 154 -16.04 -21.89 10.44
C LYS A 154 -14.88 -20.95 10.11
N LEU A 155 -15.11 -19.64 10.15
CA LEU A 155 -14.07 -18.64 9.91
C LEU A 155 -12.94 -18.77 10.92
N LYS A 156 -13.28 -18.93 12.21
CA LYS A 156 -12.31 -19.20 13.26
C LYS A 156 -11.47 -20.43 12.94
N PHE A 157 -12.12 -21.54 12.59
CA PHE A 157 -11.42 -22.77 12.24
C PHE A 157 -10.46 -22.58 11.06
N GLN A 158 -10.85 -21.84 10.02
CA GLN A 158 -9.98 -21.56 8.87
C GLN A 158 -8.77 -20.70 9.25
N ILE A 159 -8.95 -19.68 10.08
CA ILE A 159 -7.86 -18.83 10.58
C ILE A 159 -6.91 -19.64 11.47
N ASP A 160 -7.44 -20.42 12.41
CA ASP A 160 -6.64 -21.26 13.31
C ASP A 160 -5.85 -22.33 12.52
N ALA A 161 -6.46 -22.91 11.47
CA ALA A 161 -5.80 -23.86 10.58
C ALA A 161 -4.68 -23.18 9.77
N LEU A 162 -4.96 -22.02 9.16
CA LEU A 162 -3.97 -21.22 8.43
C LEU A 162 -2.75 -20.90 9.30
N MET A 163 -2.98 -20.38 10.52
CA MET A 163 -1.93 -20.05 11.47
C MET A 163 -1.05 -21.27 11.80
N LYS A 164 -1.69 -22.42 12.04
CA LYS A 164 -0.98 -23.64 12.43
C LYS A 164 -0.20 -24.27 11.27
N GLU A 165 -0.79 -24.33 10.09
CA GLU A 165 -0.23 -25.03 8.93
C GLU A 165 0.97 -24.28 8.37
N PHE A 166 0.90 -22.95 8.31
CA PHE A 166 1.99 -22.11 7.79
C PHE A 166 2.87 -21.51 8.90
N SER A 167 2.69 -21.96 10.16
CA SER A 167 3.43 -21.47 11.33
C SER A 167 3.49 -19.93 11.43
N LEU A 168 2.37 -19.27 11.14
CA LEU A 168 2.31 -17.81 11.09
C LEU A 168 2.36 -17.23 12.51
N ASN A 169 3.09 -16.13 12.64
CA ASN A 169 3.12 -15.28 13.83
C ASN A 169 1.97 -14.25 13.82
N GLU A 170 1.46 -13.95 15.00
CA GLU A 170 0.47 -12.89 15.24
C GLU A 170 1.09 -11.49 15.12
N HIS A 171 0.27 -10.50 14.74
CA HIS A 171 0.64 -9.07 14.67
C HIS A 171 1.72 -8.74 13.63
N ILE A 172 1.95 -9.63 12.67
CA ILE A 172 2.87 -9.42 11.55
C ILE A 172 2.07 -9.34 10.23
N ASN A 173 2.60 -8.59 9.27
CA ASN A 173 2.08 -8.55 7.91
C ASN A 173 2.79 -9.60 7.06
N TYR A 174 2.06 -10.27 6.19
CA TYR A 174 2.61 -11.25 5.24
C TYR A 174 2.42 -10.74 3.82
N ASP A 175 3.46 -10.88 3.02
CA ASP A 175 3.40 -10.71 1.58
C ASP A 175 3.38 -12.08 0.91
N PHE A 176 2.36 -12.28 0.08
CA PHE A 176 2.17 -13.50 -0.69
C PHE A 176 1.59 -13.17 -2.07
N ASP A 177 2.32 -13.47 -3.15
CA ASP A 177 1.94 -13.17 -4.54
C ASP A 177 1.49 -11.70 -4.74
N GLY A 178 2.20 -10.74 -4.12
CA GLY A 178 1.88 -9.31 -4.21
C GLY A 178 0.64 -8.88 -3.42
N ASN A 179 0.10 -9.79 -2.61
CA ASN A 179 -1.04 -9.54 -1.76
C ASN A 179 -0.63 -9.50 -0.29
N LEU A 180 -0.94 -8.38 0.36
CA LEU A 180 -0.62 -8.18 1.76
C LEU A 180 -1.81 -8.55 2.63
N PHE A 181 -1.56 -9.40 3.63
CA PHE A 181 -2.54 -9.72 4.64
C PHE A 181 -1.97 -9.66 6.05
N HIS A 182 -2.86 -9.44 7.01
CA HIS A 182 -2.55 -9.26 8.41
C HIS A 182 -3.41 -10.15 9.29
N LEU A 183 -2.80 -10.70 10.34
CA LEU A 183 -3.44 -11.57 11.33
C LEU A 183 -3.29 -10.99 12.73
N ASP A 184 -4.42 -10.71 13.38
CA ASP A 184 -4.51 -10.14 14.72
C ASP A 184 -5.52 -10.92 15.57
N MET A 185 -5.03 -11.94 16.27
CA MET A 185 -5.87 -12.80 17.11
C MET A 185 -6.38 -12.10 18.37
N SER A 186 -5.81 -10.93 18.71
CA SER A 186 -6.27 -10.09 19.82
C SER A 186 -7.60 -9.41 19.53
N ARG A 187 -8.03 -9.33 18.26
CA ARG A 187 -9.31 -8.72 17.90
C ARG A 187 -10.49 -9.51 18.47
N ARG A 188 -11.41 -8.75 19.07
CA ARG A 188 -12.62 -9.29 19.72
C ARG A 188 -13.53 -10.00 18.72
N ALA A 189 -13.80 -9.38 17.57
CA ALA A 189 -14.64 -9.99 16.55
C ALA A 189 -13.79 -10.88 15.64
N ILE A 190 -14.23 -12.11 15.42
CA ILE A 190 -13.50 -13.09 14.60
C ILE A 190 -13.29 -12.61 13.16
N LYS A 191 -14.26 -11.86 12.62
CA LYS A 191 -14.22 -11.29 11.27
C LYS A 191 -13.07 -10.30 11.10
N ASP A 192 -12.65 -9.64 12.19
CA ASP A 192 -11.62 -8.60 12.16
C ASP A 192 -10.22 -9.16 12.42
N ARG A 193 -10.08 -10.45 12.75
CA ARG A 193 -8.79 -11.09 13.04
C ARG A 193 -7.94 -11.33 11.80
N PHE A 194 -8.56 -11.34 10.62
CA PHE A 194 -7.88 -11.44 9.34
C PHE A 194 -8.23 -10.21 8.51
N LYS A 195 -7.21 -9.51 8.00
CA LYS A 195 -7.40 -8.31 7.19
C LYS A 195 -6.53 -8.36 5.95
N PHE A 196 -7.14 -8.12 4.80
CA PHE A 196 -6.42 -7.87 3.57
C PHE A 196 -6.04 -6.38 3.50
N LEU A 197 -4.77 -6.10 3.24
CA LEU A 197 -4.21 -4.75 3.26
C LEU A 197 -4.00 -4.14 1.87
N SER A 198 -3.87 -4.97 0.82
CA SER A 198 -3.84 -4.48 -0.56
C SER A 198 -5.24 -4.14 -1.07
N SER A 199 -5.49 -2.87 -1.40
CA SER A 199 -6.75 -2.42 -1.97
C SER A 199 -6.81 -2.73 -3.48
N VAL A 200 -7.45 -3.86 -3.81
CA VAL A 200 -8.04 -4.23 -5.11
C VAL A 200 -7.06 -4.51 -6.28
N MET A 201 -7.02 -5.76 -6.77
CA MET A 201 -7.63 -6.17 -8.05
C MET A 201 -7.84 -7.69 -8.05
N ASP A 202 -8.95 -8.11 -8.66
CA ASP A 202 -9.49 -9.47 -8.83
C ASP A 202 -8.58 -10.67 -8.53
N PHE A 203 -9.10 -11.60 -7.71
CA PHE A 203 -8.65 -12.99 -7.65
C PHE A 203 -8.98 -13.78 -8.92
N THR A 204 -8.68 -13.24 -10.11
CA THR A 204 -8.40 -14.14 -11.22
C THR A 204 -7.00 -14.67 -10.99
N PHE A 205 -6.91 -15.79 -10.26
CA PHE A 205 -5.76 -16.67 -10.32
C PHE A 205 -5.62 -17.11 -11.79
N SER A 206 -4.90 -16.32 -12.59
CA SER A 206 -4.56 -16.67 -13.95
C SER A 206 -3.64 -17.88 -13.85
N SER A 207 -4.24 -19.05 -14.02
CA SER A 207 -3.52 -20.24 -14.42
C SER A 207 -2.97 -19.94 -15.81
N ASN A 208 -1.80 -19.33 -15.90
CA ASN A 208 -0.97 -19.32 -17.10
C ASN A 208 0.43 -18.82 -16.75
N SER A 209 1.32 -19.78 -16.52
CA SER A 209 2.67 -19.71 -17.05
C SER A 209 2.62 -19.25 -18.50
N ASN A 210 3.19 -18.09 -18.81
CA ASN A 210 3.96 -17.87 -20.03
C ASN A 210 4.76 -16.57 -19.91
N VAL A 211 6.07 -16.78 -19.78
CA VAL A 211 7.10 -15.81 -20.11
C VAL A 211 6.86 -15.30 -21.53
N VAL A 212 6.68 -13.98 -21.71
CA VAL A 212 7.17 -13.27 -22.90
C VAL A 212 7.65 -11.88 -22.46
N ASN A 213 8.97 -11.72 -22.42
CA ASN A 213 9.63 -10.44 -22.61
C ASN A 213 9.19 -9.85 -23.96
N ASP A 214 8.76 -8.59 -24.01
CA ASP A 214 9.24 -7.69 -25.06
C ASP A 214 9.06 -6.22 -24.67
N TRP A 215 10.19 -5.56 -24.39
CA TRP A 215 10.33 -4.12 -24.57
C TRP A 215 10.81 -3.93 -26.02
N SER A 216 10.08 -3.18 -26.86
CA SER A 216 10.65 -2.31 -27.92
C SER A 216 9.59 -1.61 -28.82
N THR A 217 9.32 -0.33 -28.51
CA THR A 217 9.24 0.82 -29.45
C THR A 217 8.12 0.94 -30.53
N PRO A 218 7.87 2.16 -31.09
CA PRO A 218 6.54 2.76 -31.21
C PRO A 218 6.03 2.83 -32.66
N ILE A 219 4.75 3.15 -32.85
CA ILE A 219 4.23 3.59 -34.16
C ILE A 219 3.57 4.96 -34.00
N LEU A 220 4.35 5.98 -34.35
CA LEU A 220 3.86 7.17 -35.02
C LEU A 220 3.09 6.75 -36.28
N ASN A 221 1.95 7.37 -36.57
CA ASN A 221 1.66 7.84 -37.92
C ASN A 221 0.62 8.96 -37.87
N ALA A 222 1.07 10.13 -38.30
CA ALA A 222 0.22 11.19 -38.80
C ALA A 222 -0.15 10.89 -40.26
N VAL A 223 -1.43 11.08 -40.61
CA VAL A 223 -1.91 11.88 -41.75
C VAL A 223 -3.20 12.56 -41.30
#